data_AF-A0A916WIB1-F1
#
_entry.id   AF-A0A916WIB1-F1
#
_cell.length_a   1.000
_cell.length_b   1.000
_cell.length_c   1.000
_cell.angle_alpha   90.00
_cell.angle_beta   90.00
_cell.angle_gamma   90.00
#
_symmetry.space_group_name_H-M   'P 1'
#
loop_
_entity.id
_entity.type
_entity.pdbx_description
1 polymer ?
#
loop_
_entity_poly.entity_id
_entity_poly.type
_entity_poly.pdbx_seq_one_letter_code
_entity_poly.pdbx_strand_id
1 'polypeptide(L)' 'MQKSVPISFRLPPDTKEALEKAAKDDLRSVSSLMEKIVTQWLRQGGYLKD' A
#
# COMPACT_ATOMS: atom_id res chain seq x y z
N MET A 1 17.77 6.35 -7.61
CA MET A 1 16.64 5.54 -7.14
C MET A 1 16.02 4.87 -8.36
N GLN A 2 15.97 3.54 -8.41
CA GLN A 2 15.30 2.84 -9.51
C GLN A 2 13.82 3.24 -9.46
N LYS A 3 13.26 3.67 -10.60
CA LYS A 3 11.85 4.10 -10.64
C LYS A 3 10.98 2.90 -10.27
N SER A 4 10.12 3.04 -9.26
CA SER A 4 9.14 2.04 -8.88
C SER A 4 8.28 1.67 -10.10
N VAL A 5 8.08 0.38 -10.34
CA VAL A 5 7.17 -0.07 -11.39
C VAL A 5 5.73 0.20 -10.93
N PRO A 6 4.90 0.90 -11.72
CA PRO A 6 3.54 1.23 -11.30
C PRO A 6 2.67 -0.04 -11.23
N ILE A 7 1.87 -0.14 -10.18
CA ILE A 7 0.83 -1.17 -10.03
C ILE A 7 -0.52 -0.48 -9.94
N SER A 8 -1.52 -0.97 -10.70
CA SER A 8 -2.87 -0.40 -10.73
C SER A 8 -3.88 -1.40 -10.17
N PHE A 9 -4.74 -0.94 -9.27
CA PHE A 9 -5.80 -1.73 -8.67
C PHE A 9 -7.14 -1.03 -8.85
N ARG A 10 -8.19 -1.83 -9.06
CA ARG A 10 -9.57 -1.38 -8.89
C ARG A 10 -10.05 -1.80 -7.51
N LEU A 11 -10.47 -0.83 -6.71
CA LEU A 11 -11.03 -1.05 -5.39
C LEU A 11 -12.52 -0.67 -5.42
N PRO A 12 -13.36 -1.39 -4.68
CA PRO A 12 -14.69 -0.90 -4.34
C PRO A 12 -14.62 0.52 -3.73
N PRO A 13 -15.62 1.39 -3.97
CA PRO A 13 -15.59 2.79 -3.51
C PRO A 13 -15.40 2.93 -2.00
N ASP A 14 -16.13 2.15 -1.20
CA ASP A 14 -16.05 2.10 0.26
C ASP A 14 -14.64 1.74 0.77
N THR A 15 -14.00 0.78 0.10
CA THR A 15 -12.65 0.34 0.40
C THR A 15 -11.64 1.45 0.10
N LYS A 16 -11.83 2.17 -1.01
CA LYS A 16 -10.97 3.30 -1.38
C LYS A 16 -11.09 4.44 -0.36
N GLU A 17 -12.30 4.82 0.04
CA GLU A 17 -12.53 5.87 1.04
C GLU A 17 -11.90 5.51 2.40
N ALA A 18 -12.06 4.26 2.84
CA ALA A 18 -11.42 3.78 4.06
C ALA A 18 -9.89 3.84 3.98
N LEU A 19 -9.30 3.46 2.84
CA LEU A 19 -7.86 3.53 2.60
C LEU A 19 -7.35 4.97 2.61
N GLU A 20 -8.07 5.91 1.99
CA GLU A 20 -7.72 7.33 1.98
C GLU A 20 -7.73 7.92 3.40
N LYS A 21 -8.73 7.56 4.20
CA LYS A 21 -8.79 7.96 5.61
C LYS A 21 -7.63 7.39 6.42
N ALA A 22 -7.35 6.09 6.27
CA ALA A 22 -6.23 5.44 6.97
C ALA A 22 -4.87 6.06 6.59
N ALA A 23 -4.67 6.42 5.32
CA ALA A 23 -3.45 7.07 4.87
C ALA A 23 -3.29 8.46 5.52
N LYS A 24 -4.39 9.22 5.60
CA LYS A 24 -4.40 10.52 6.29
C LYS A 24 -4.05 10.39 7.77
N ASP A 25 -4.62 9.39 8.45
CA ASP A 25 -4.37 9.14 9.87
C ASP A 25 -2.91 8.69 10.15
N ASP A 26 -2.27 7.96 9.22
CA ASP A 26 -0.82 7.58 9.26
C ASP A 26 0.09 8.72 8.74
N LEU A 27 -0.44 9.91 8.40
CA LEU A 27 0.31 11.04 7.82
C LEU A 27 1.10 10.65 6.55
N ARG A 28 0.52 9.78 5.71
CA ARG A 28 1.14 9.25 4.48
C ARG A 28 0.25 9.46 3.27
N SER A 29 0.86 9.39 2.09
CA SER A 29 0.10 9.18 0.86
C SER A 29 -0.51 7.77 0.83
N VAL A 30 -1.60 7.60 0.09
CA VAL A 30 -2.21 6.27 -0.15
C VAL A 30 -1.18 5.31 -0.73
N SER A 31 -0.37 5.75 -1.69
CA SER A 31 0.67 4.93 -2.31
C SER A 31 1.71 4.45 -1.29
N SER A 32 2.17 5.34 -0.41
CA SER A 32 3.16 4.99 0.63
C SER A 32 2.60 4.08 1.71
N LEU A 33 1.31 4.24 2.06
CA LEU A 33 0.63 3.32 2.96
C LEU A 33 0.47 1.94 2.31
N MET A 34 0.05 1.90 1.05
CA MET A 34 -0.11 0.65 0.30
C MET A 34 1.22 -0.09 0.15
N GLU A 35 2.30 0.64 -0.18
CA GLU A 35 3.66 0.07 -0.22
C GLU A 35 4.04 -0.58 1.11
N LYS A 36 3.85 0.12 2.24
CA LYS A 36 4.09 -0.43 3.58
C LYS A 36 3.29 -1.70 3.82
N ILE A 37 1.98 -1.69 3.57
CA ILE A 37 1.08 -2.84 3.81
C ILE A 37 1.51 -4.02 2.94
N VAL A 38 1.72 -3.80 1.64
CA VAL A 38 2.10 -4.86 0.69
C VAL A 38 3.46 -5.44 1.04
N THR A 39 4.48 -4.61 1.28
CA THR A 39 5.82 -5.08 1.68
C THR A 39 5.77 -5.87 2.98
N GLN A 40 5.04 -5.38 4.00
CA GLN A 40 4.90 -6.08 5.27
C GLN A 40 4.21 -7.43 5.08
N TRP A 41 3.10 -7.46 4.35
CA TRP A 41 2.35 -8.70 4.09
C TRP A 41 3.19 -9.72 3.31
N LEU A 42 3.93 -9.28 2.29
CA LEU A 42 4.82 -10.14 1.51
C LEU A 42 5.98 -10.70 2.34
N ARG A 43 6.56 -9.90 3.24
CA ARG A 43 7.60 -10.37 4.17
C ARG A 43 7.05 -11.39 5.15
N GLN A 44 5.90 -11.11 5.76
CA GLN A 44 5.23 -12.03 6.69
C GLN A 44 4.86 -13.36 6.03
N GLY A 45 4.49 -13.34 4.74
CA GLY A 45 4.23 -14.54 3.95
C GLY A 45 5.48 -15.25 3.40
N GLY A 46 6.68 -14.73 3.63
CA GLY A 46 7.93 -15.27 3.08
C GLY A 46 8.13 -15.05 1.57
N TYR A 47 7.29 -14.23 0.94
CA TYR A 47 7.35 -13.89 -0.48
C TYR A 47 8.43 -12.85 -0.79
N LEU A 48 8.76 -12.00 0.19
CA LEU A 48 9.81 -11.00 0.09
C LEU A 48 10.83 -11.24 1.21
N LYS A 49 12.11 -11.38 0.86
CA LYS A 49 13.21 -11.49 1.83
C LYS A 49 13.56 -10.10 2.37
N ASP A 50 14.05 -10.04 3.61
CA ASP A 50 14.44 -8.79 4.26
C ASP A 50 15.56 -8.03 3.51
#